data_AF-Q6AN20-F1
#
_entry.id   AF-Q6AN20-F1
#
_cell.length_a   1.000
_cell.length_b   1.000
_cell.length_c   1.000
_cell.angle_alpha   90.00
_cell.angle_beta   90.00
_cell.angle_gamma   90.00
#
_symmetry.space_group_name_H-M   'P 1'
#
loop_
_entity.id
_entity.type
_entity.pdbx_description
1 polymer ?
#
loop_
_entity_poly.entity_id
_entity_poly.type
_entity_poly.pdbx_seq_one_letter_code
_entity_poly.pdbx_strand_id
1 'polypeptide(L)'
;MIREVGKMDYDSGERVEAPHANSEGAGAVEEQRQNPSIEVTAHRIWKISLAAGLVEECLREKYISLGYGDRVDFSGARNRQELIEMASLVADPVLEDADYSFDIARRFTQEMAKGDLLIISDGRDSLRAIAQVAGDYYYDETKGNYGQCRRVRWLNIFSPSRSRAKIVVKEFSQVPLYRLRPPIINLDRFQELVDESCLEGSRSLRSGDRIAGYEIMAIGDEIIEIKRGKGTVIFLMRIVIEELSQLVTSSQIMIEDIRERRVFAKVDTALEKSVLNGYANVLASLVEKNLRAGIRVDGVLI
;
A
#
# COMPACT_ATOMS: atom_id res chain seq x y z
N MET A 1 -23.10 38.87 -72.53
CA MET A 1 -23.30 37.59 -73.23
C MET A 1 -23.44 36.52 -72.14
N ILE A 2 -24.55 36.50 -71.39
CA ILE A 2 -25.77 35.68 -71.57
C ILE A 2 -25.53 34.31 -72.24
N ARG A 3 -25.62 33.23 -71.44
CA ARG A 3 -26.51 32.05 -71.54
C ARG A 3 -25.82 30.83 -70.88
N GLU A 4 -26.37 30.19 -69.83
CA GLU A 4 -27.46 29.18 -69.85
C GLU A 4 -27.01 27.92 -70.65
N VAL A 5 -27.17 26.64 -70.28
CA VAL A 5 -28.09 25.81 -69.48
C VAL A 5 -27.28 24.49 -69.24
N GLY A 6 -27.39 23.69 -68.18
CA GLY A 6 -28.56 22.88 -67.87
C GLY A 6 -28.25 21.70 -66.94
N LYS A 7 -29.18 21.48 -66.02
CA LYS A 7 -29.39 20.29 -65.19
C LYS A 7 -29.83 19.09 -66.04
N MET A 8 -29.56 17.88 -65.54
CA MET A 8 -30.47 16.73 -65.49
C MET A 8 -29.71 15.54 -64.84
N ASP A 9 -30.27 14.58 -64.10
CA ASP A 9 -31.44 14.42 -63.23
C ASP A 9 -31.51 12.92 -62.86
N TYR A 10 -32.03 12.58 -61.67
CA TYR A 10 -32.57 11.25 -61.25
C TYR A 10 -31.58 10.07 -61.04
N ASP A 11 -31.75 9.11 -60.11
CA ASP A 11 -32.77 8.80 -59.09
C ASP A 11 -32.19 7.78 -58.07
N SER A 12 -32.82 7.69 -56.89
CA SER A 12 -33.02 6.52 -55.99
C SER A 12 -31.96 5.41 -55.95
N GLY A 13 -31.38 5.00 -54.82
CA GLY A 13 -31.95 4.92 -53.48
C GLY A 13 -31.74 3.48 -53.01
N GLU A 14 -30.94 3.27 -51.96
CA GLU A 14 -31.15 2.13 -51.07
C GLU A 14 -30.49 2.38 -49.71
N ARG A 15 -31.35 2.35 -48.70
CA ARG A 15 -31.08 2.58 -47.30
C ARG A 15 -30.72 1.22 -46.72
N VAL A 16 -29.44 0.96 -46.48
CA VAL A 16 -29.04 -0.31 -45.85
C VAL A 16 -29.20 -0.15 -44.35
N GLU A 17 -30.23 -0.79 -43.82
CA GLU A 17 -30.57 -0.87 -42.40
C GLU A 17 -29.43 -1.53 -41.62
N ALA A 18 -29.01 -0.89 -40.53
CA ALA A 18 -28.15 -1.50 -39.53
C ALA A 18 -28.98 -2.46 -38.66
N PRO A 19 -28.59 -3.74 -38.50
CA PRO A 19 -29.30 -4.64 -37.61
C PRO A 19 -28.84 -4.42 -36.16
N HIS A 20 -29.81 -4.17 -35.28
CA HIS A 20 -29.70 -4.48 -33.86
C HIS A 20 -29.89 -5.98 -33.63
N ALA A 21 -28.94 -6.64 -32.96
CA ALA A 21 -29.21 -7.59 -31.86
C ALA A 21 -27.90 -8.15 -31.27
N ASN A 22 -27.68 -7.81 -30.00
CA ASN A 22 -27.22 -8.62 -28.88
C ASN A 22 -26.12 -9.69 -28.99
N SER A 23 -25.19 -9.51 -28.05
CA SER A 23 -24.72 -10.46 -27.02
C SER A 23 -23.37 -11.15 -27.20
N GLU A 24 -22.72 -11.29 -26.04
CA GLU A 24 -21.59 -12.15 -25.70
C GLU A 24 -20.23 -11.56 -26.13
N GLY A 25 -19.45 -10.96 -25.24
CA GLY A 25 -18.88 -11.65 -24.08
C GLY A 25 -17.42 -11.98 -24.37
N ALA A 26 -16.58 -10.95 -24.57
CA ALA A 26 -15.15 -11.12 -24.75
C ALA A 26 -14.48 -10.85 -23.39
N GLY A 27 -14.09 -11.94 -22.74
CA GLY A 27 -13.60 -11.99 -21.37
C GLY A 27 -12.50 -10.99 -21.07
N ALA A 28 -12.77 -10.15 -20.08
CA ALA A 28 -11.71 -9.63 -19.23
C ALA A 28 -11.04 -10.85 -18.60
N VAL A 29 -9.79 -11.11 -18.98
CA VAL A 29 -8.95 -12.05 -18.25
C VAL A 29 -8.73 -11.42 -16.89
N GLU A 30 -9.56 -11.84 -15.93
CA GLU A 30 -9.35 -11.62 -14.51
C GLU A 30 -7.97 -12.19 -14.17
N GLU A 31 -6.98 -11.32 -14.03
CA GLU A 31 -5.79 -11.63 -13.24
C GLU A 31 -6.28 -11.91 -11.82
N GLN A 32 -6.51 -13.19 -11.54
CA GLN A 32 -6.66 -13.75 -10.21
C GLN A 32 -5.41 -13.41 -9.39
N ARG A 33 -5.39 -12.24 -8.75
CA ARG A 33 -4.36 -11.89 -7.77
C ARG A 33 -4.77 -12.47 -6.42
N GLN A 34 -4.64 -13.79 -6.32
CA GLN A 34 -4.27 -14.41 -5.05
C GLN A 34 -3.11 -13.59 -4.52
N ASN A 35 -3.17 -13.11 -3.27
CA ASN A 35 -2.02 -12.44 -2.66
C ASN A 35 -0.95 -13.54 -2.54
N PRO A 36 0.06 -13.62 -3.42
CA PRO A 36 0.97 -14.74 -3.39
C PRO A 36 1.79 -14.57 -2.10
N SER A 37 2.01 -15.67 -1.38
CA SER A 37 3.13 -15.72 -0.45
C SER A 37 4.36 -15.18 -1.18
N ILE A 38 4.91 -14.07 -0.70
CA ILE A 38 6.05 -13.42 -1.35
C ILE A 38 7.27 -14.29 -1.08
N GLU A 39 7.80 -14.97 -2.10
CA GLU A 39 9.03 -15.73 -1.97
C GLU A 39 10.23 -14.76 -1.98
N VAL A 40 10.83 -14.50 -0.82
CA VAL A 40 11.88 -13.46 -0.69
C VAL A 40 13.13 -13.76 -1.52
N THR A 41 13.39 -15.04 -1.81
CA THR A 41 14.50 -15.51 -2.65
C THR A 41 14.34 -15.14 -4.12
N ALA A 42 13.11 -14.90 -4.59
CA ALA A 42 12.82 -14.50 -5.96
C ALA A 42 13.05 -12.99 -6.22
N HIS A 43 13.35 -12.21 -5.17
CA HIS A 43 13.42 -10.76 -5.24
C HIS A 43 14.78 -10.23 -4.76
N ARG A 44 15.21 -9.10 -5.33
CA ARG A 44 16.37 -8.39 -4.78
C ARG A 44 15.94 -7.65 -3.52
N ILE A 45 16.82 -7.63 -2.53
CA ILE A 45 16.57 -6.98 -1.25
C ILE A 45 17.48 -5.76 -1.12
N TRP A 46 16.91 -4.61 -0.84
CA TRP A 46 17.61 -3.34 -0.71
C TRP A 46 17.48 -2.79 0.70
N LYS A 47 18.57 -2.29 1.27
CA LYS A 47 18.51 -1.36 2.40
C LYS A 47 18.34 0.04 1.82
N ILE A 48 17.37 0.80 2.31
CA ILE A 48 17.25 2.24 2.01
C ILE A 48 17.06 3.07 3.30
N SER A 49 17.63 4.27 3.34
CA SER A 49 17.35 5.29 4.36
C SER A 49 16.50 6.39 3.76
N LEU A 50 15.42 6.74 4.46
CA LEU A 50 14.60 7.90 4.12
C LEU A 50 15.04 9.10 4.97
N ALA A 51 14.85 10.31 4.46
CA ALA A 51 15.06 11.51 5.26
C ALA A 51 14.09 11.55 6.45
N ALA A 52 14.59 11.89 7.64
CA ALA A 52 13.81 11.86 8.88
C ALA A 52 12.48 12.63 8.78
N GLY A 53 12.47 13.78 8.11
CA GLY A 53 11.27 14.60 7.89
C GLY A 53 10.27 14.02 6.89
N LEU A 54 10.64 13.02 6.09
CA LEU A 54 9.80 12.41 5.05
C LEU A 54 9.29 11.02 5.41
N VAL A 55 9.77 10.42 6.51
CA VAL A 55 9.40 9.04 6.87
C VAL A 55 7.88 8.87 6.96
N GLU A 56 7.21 9.70 7.78
CA GLU A 56 5.76 9.56 8.00
C GLU A 56 4.93 9.87 6.75
N GLU A 57 5.40 10.79 5.89
CA GLU A 57 4.77 11.08 4.62
C GLU A 57 4.90 9.89 3.65
N CYS A 58 6.10 9.35 3.47
CA CYS A 58 6.37 8.16 2.65
C CYS A 58 5.51 6.96 3.10
N LEU A 59 5.41 6.75 4.43
CA LEU A 59 4.58 5.69 5.00
C LEU A 59 3.10 5.89 4.65
N ARG A 60 2.57 7.10 4.82
CA ARG A 60 1.15 7.43 4.56
C ARG A 60 0.80 7.38 3.07
N GLU A 61 1.63 7.98 2.22
CA GLU A 61 1.37 8.17 0.80
C GLU A 61 1.90 7.02 -0.09
N LYS A 62 2.48 5.98 0.54
CA LYS A 62 2.89 4.72 -0.11
C LYS A 62 3.94 4.90 -1.21
N TYR A 63 4.99 5.66 -0.89
CA TYR A 63 6.14 5.83 -1.77
C TYR A 63 7.45 5.85 -0.97
N ILE A 64 8.56 5.73 -1.68
CA ILE A 64 9.90 6.04 -1.16
C ILE A 64 10.51 7.15 -2.02
N SER A 65 11.26 8.05 -1.38
CA SER A 65 12.02 9.09 -2.05
C SER A 65 13.50 9.00 -1.71
N LEU A 66 14.35 9.26 -2.69
CA LEU A 66 15.79 9.30 -2.55
C LEU A 66 16.28 10.77 -2.54
N GLY A 67 17.12 11.12 -1.57
CA GLY A 67 17.74 12.44 -1.44
C GLY A 67 19.05 12.62 -2.24
N TYR A 68 19.18 11.91 -3.35
CA TYR A 68 20.37 11.87 -4.22
C TYR A 68 19.92 11.98 -5.68
N GLY A 69 20.76 12.54 -6.54
CA GLY A 69 20.42 12.83 -7.93
C GLY A 69 19.77 14.20 -8.16
N ASP A 70 19.77 15.06 -7.14
CA ASP A 70 19.36 16.47 -7.20
C ASP A 70 18.01 16.69 -7.92
N ARG A 71 17.88 17.83 -8.61
CA ARG A 71 16.69 18.21 -9.37
C ARG A 71 16.76 17.73 -10.83
N VAL A 72 17.31 16.54 -11.03
CA VAL A 72 17.49 15.94 -12.37
C VAL A 72 16.45 14.85 -12.56
N ASP A 73 15.65 14.97 -13.62
CA ASP A 73 14.75 13.90 -14.03
C ASP A 73 15.52 12.83 -14.81
N PHE A 74 15.64 11.63 -14.24
CA PHE A 74 16.34 10.50 -14.88
C PHE A 74 15.40 9.59 -15.68
N SER A 75 14.14 9.97 -15.90
CA SER A 75 13.13 9.12 -16.56
C SER A 75 13.54 8.73 -17.99
N GLY A 76 14.35 9.57 -18.64
CA GLY A 76 14.86 9.30 -19.98
C GLY A 76 16.17 8.50 -20.04
N ALA A 77 16.85 8.25 -18.92
CA ALA A 77 18.17 7.63 -18.92
C ALA A 77 18.09 6.10 -19.09
N ARG A 78 18.62 5.58 -20.19
CA ARG A 78 18.57 4.14 -20.54
C ARG A 78 19.81 3.37 -20.10
N ASN A 79 20.89 4.08 -19.83
CA ASN A 79 22.16 3.48 -19.45
C ASN A 79 22.94 4.43 -18.51
N ARG A 80 24.11 3.97 -18.04
CA ARG A 80 24.95 4.75 -17.13
C ARG A 80 25.44 6.05 -17.77
N GLN A 81 25.76 6.03 -19.05
CA GLN A 81 26.33 7.18 -19.76
C GLN A 81 25.30 8.30 -19.87
N GLU A 82 24.08 8.00 -20.30
CA GLU A 82 22.97 8.96 -20.37
C GLU A 82 22.62 9.55 -18.99
N LEU A 83 22.73 8.75 -17.93
CA LEU A 83 22.51 9.24 -16.56
C LEU A 83 23.58 10.27 -16.14
N ILE A 84 24.85 9.99 -16.45
CA ILE A 84 25.96 10.94 -16.20
C ILE A 84 25.73 12.22 -17.00
N GLU A 85 25.37 12.10 -18.28
CA GLU A 85 25.10 13.24 -19.16
C GLU A 85 23.96 14.10 -18.62
N MET A 86 22.81 13.51 -18.28
CA MET A 86 21.67 14.24 -17.70
C MET A 86 22.05 14.98 -16.43
N ALA A 87 22.86 14.36 -15.58
CA ALA A 87 23.30 15.01 -14.36
C ALA A 87 24.31 16.14 -14.59
N SER A 88 25.23 15.97 -15.55
CA SER A 88 26.24 16.98 -15.90
C SER A 88 25.65 18.27 -16.47
N LEU A 89 24.41 18.21 -16.99
CA LEU A 89 23.69 19.38 -17.51
C LEU A 89 23.14 20.28 -16.40
N VAL A 90 23.02 19.77 -15.17
CA VAL A 90 22.36 20.45 -14.04
C VAL A 90 23.32 20.69 -12.87
N ALA A 91 24.40 19.90 -12.77
CA ALA A 91 25.38 20.03 -11.70
C ALA A 91 26.35 21.20 -11.94
N ASP A 92 26.53 22.05 -10.93
CA ASP A 92 27.66 22.98 -10.83
C ASP A 92 28.97 22.14 -10.75
N PRO A 93 30.12 22.51 -11.37
CA PRO A 93 31.28 21.65 -11.56
C PRO A 93 32.03 21.17 -10.30
N VAL A 94 31.48 21.41 -9.10
CA VAL A 94 32.11 21.08 -7.82
C VAL A 94 31.21 20.13 -7.04
N LEU A 95 31.06 18.91 -7.54
CA LEU A 95 30.62 17.78 -6.73
C LEU A 95 31.86 16.94 -6.40
N GLU A 96 32.57 17.29 -5.32
CA GLU A 96 33.31 16.27 -4.58
C GLU A 96 32.27 15.18 -4.25
N ASP A 97 32.45 13.98 -4.79
CA ASP A 97 31.52 12.82 -4.69
C ASP A 97 30.37 12.72 -5.71
N ALA A 98 30.46 13.41 -6.86
CA ALA A 98 29.49 13.24 -7.97
C ALA A 98 29.27 11.77 -8.33
N ASP A 99 30.36 11.01 -8.48
CA ASP A 99 30.32 9.58 -8.82
C ASP A 99 29.55 8.74 -7.79
N TYR A 100 29.70 9.05 -6.50
CA TYR A 100 28.99 8.36 -5.43
C TYR A 100 27.49 8.68 -5.46
N SER A 101 27.14 9.96 -5.57
CA SER A 101 25.74 10.41 -5.70
C SER A 101 25.08 9.77 -6.93
N PHE A 102 25.79 9.71 -8.06
CA PHE A 102 25.31 9.09 -9.28
C PHE A 102 25.16 7.59 -9.17
N ASP A 103 26.06 6.89 -8.50
CA ASP A 103 25.93 5.45 -8.32
C ASP A 103 24.73 5.10 -7.42
N ILE A 104 24.42 5.93 -6.42
CA ILE A 104 23.19 5.81 -5.61
C ILE A 104 21.93 6.10 -6.44
N ALA A 105 21.92 7.20 -7.20
CA ALA A 105 20.81 7.54 -8.08
C ALA A 105 20.57 6.42 -9.12
N ARG A 106 21.62 5.96 -9.80
CA ARG A 106 21.58 4.87 -10.79
C ARG A 106 21.00 3.59 -10.22
N ARG A 107 21.41 3.19 -9.01
CA ARG A 107 20.82 2.02 -8.33
C ARG A 107 19.33 2.18 -8.11
N PHE A 108 18.89 3.36 -7.73
CA PHE A 108 17.48 3.63 -7.47
C PHE A 108 16.65 3.72 -8.75
N THR A 109 17.15 4.40 -9.78
CA THR A 109 16.39 4.69 -11.01
C THR A 109 16.46 3.55 -12.01
N GLN A 110 17.60 2.87 -12.14
CA GLN A 110 17.83 1.86 -13.19
C GLN A 110 17.94 0.44 -12.65
N GLU A 111 18.53 0.22 -11.48
CA GLU A 111 18.68 -1.16 -10.96
C GLU A 111 17.42 -1.63 -10.23
N MET A 112 16.91 -0.88 -9.26
CA MET A 112 15.72 -1.24 -8.49
C MET A 112 14.50 -1.40 -9.43
N ALA A 113 13.74 -2.48 -9.27
CA ALA A 113 12.58 -2.76 -10.11
C ALA A 113 11.35 -3.13 -9.29
N LYS A 114 10.19 -3.07 -9.93
CA LYS A 114 8.93 -3.57 -9.38
C LYS A 114 9.11 -5.01 -8.89
N GLY A 115 8.57 -5.31 -7.70
CA GLY A 115 8.70 -6.60 -7.04
C GLY A 115 9.90 -6.71 -6.09
N ASP A 116 10.93 -5.86 -6.22
CA ASP A 116 12.04 -5.86 -5.28
C ASP A 116 11.58 -5.52 -3.85
N LEU A 117 12.31 -6.03 -2.86
CA LEU A 117 12.03 -5.86 -1.45
C LEU A 117 12.94 -4.81 -0.83
N LEU A 118 12.40 -4.08 0.15
CA LEU A 118 13.02 -2.94 0.78
C LEU A 118 13.03 -3.10 2.29
N ILE A 119 14.16 -2.83 2.92
CA ILE A 119 14.30 -2.61 4.36
C ILE A 119 14.57 -1.13 4.56
N ILE A 120 13.65 -0.44 5.24
CA ILE A 120 13.81 0.97 5.63
C ILE A 120 14.57 1.01 6.95
N SER A 121 15.82 1.47 6.94
CA SER A 121 16.62 1.58 8.15
C SER A 121 16.18 2.77 9.01
N ASP A 122 16.26 2.63 10.32
CA ASP A 122 16.21 3.71 11.31
C ASP A 122 17.51 3.68 12.13
N GLY A 123 18.47 4.51 11.72
CA GLY A 123 19.86 4.41 12.17
C GLY A 123 20.56 3.12 11.71
N ARG A 124 21.59 2.71 12.46
CA ARG A 124 22.47 1.58 12.10
C ARG A 124 21.99 0.22 12.60
N ASP A 125 21.23 0.19 13.68
CA ASP A 125 20.85 -1.05 14.35
C ASP A 125 19.35 -1.35 14.33
N SER A 126 18.54 -0.50 13.71
CA SER A 126 17.10 -0.71 13.65
C SER A 126 16.52 -0.48 12.27
N LEU A 127 15.36 -1.08 12.03
CA LEU A 127 14.56 -0.90 10.82
C LEU A 127 13.17 -0.40 11.20
N ARG A 128 12.69 0.56 10.42
CA ARG A 128 11.38 1.20 10.56
C ARG A 128 10.29 0.46 9.82
N ALA A 129 10.60 -0.12 8.66
CA ALA A 129 9.61 -0.75 7.80
C ALA A 129 10.23 -1.74 6.81
N ILE A 130 9.37 -2.60 6.26
CA ILE A 130 9.64 -3.49 5.12
C ILE A 130 8.62 -3.17 4.03
N ALA A 131 9.04 -3.13 2.78
CA ALA A 131 8.15 -2.87 1.65
C ALA A 131 8.51 -3.68 0.41
N GLN A 132 7.56 -3.77 -0.51
CA GLN A 132 7.78 -4.22 -1.88
C GLN A 132 7.61 -3.04 -2.85
N VAL A 133 8.49 -2.91 -3.83
CA VAL A 133 8.37 -1.91 -4.90
C VAL A 133 7.13 -2.25 -5.74
N ALA A 134 6.19 -1.32 -5.80
CA ALA A 134 4.89 -1.51 -6.46
C ALA A 134 4.83 -0.89 -7.87
N GLY A 135 5.69 0.09 -8.16
CA GLY A 135 5.70 0.79 -9.44
C GLY A 135 7.09 1.17 -9.91
N ASP A 136 7.14 1.63 -11.16
CA ASP A 136 8.36 2.12 -11.78
C ASP A 136 8.81 3.45 -11.16
N TYR A 137 10.02 3.86 -11.55
CA TYR A 137 10.58 5.14 -11.15
C TYR A 137 9.76 6.28 -11.76
N TYR A 138 9.60 7.35 -10.99
CA TYR A 138 9.09 8.62 -11.47
C TYR A 138 9.79 9.77 -10.76
N TYR A 139 9.87 10.92 -11.44
CA TYR A 139 10.38 12.15 -10.89
C TYR A 139 9.23 13.05 -10.41
N ASP A 140 9.37 13.60 -9.20
CA ASP A 140 8.44 14.56 -8.61
C ASP A 140 9.18 15.87 -8.29
N GLU A 141 9.06 16.84 -9.19
CA GLU A 141 9.71 18.15 -9.08
C GLU A 141 9.29 18.92 -7.82
N THR A 142 8.09 18.64 -7.28
CA THR A 142 7.55 19.35 -6.11
C THR A 142 8.29 18.99 -4.82
N LYS A 143 9.01 17.87 -4.81
CA LYS A 143 9.81 17.37 -3.66
C LYS A 143 11.26 17.85 -3.66
N GLY A 144 11.65 18.73 -4.60
CA GLY A 144 12.99 19.29 -4.67
C GLY A 144 14.06 18.21 -4.76
N ASN A 145 15.00 18.20 -3.81
CA ASN A 145 16.12 17.24 -3.80
C ASN A 145 15.69 15.80 -3.45
N TYR A 146 14.42 15.58 -3.11
CA TYR A 146 13.82 14.28 -2.84
C TYR A 146 12.84 13.85 -3.95
N GLY A 147 12.96 14.43 -5.15
CA GLY A 147 12.08 14.16 -6.28
C GLY A 147 12.22 12.77 -6.89
N GLN A 148 13.28 12.03 -6.57
CA GLN A 148 13.49 10.68 -7.09
C GLN A 148 12.60 9.68 -6.36
N CYS A 149 11.51 9.22 -6.98
CA CYS A 149 10.46 8.47 -6.28
C CYS A 149 10.16 7.09 -6.90
N ARG A 150 9.65 6.19 -6.04
CA ARG A 150 9.02 4.92 -6.43
C ARG A 150 7.82 4.62 -5.55
N ARG A 151 6.74 4.10 -6.14
CA ARG A 151 5.59 3.59 -5.38
C ARG A 151 5.94 2.27 -4.70
N VAL A 152 5.45 2.09 -3.48
CA VAL A 152 5.71 0.88 -2.70
C VAL A 152 4.43 0.38 -2.03
N ARG A 153 4.40 -0.92 -1.76
CA ARG A 153 3.45 -1.55 -0.86
C ARG A 153 4.17 -1.85 0.44
N TRP A 154 3.74 -1.20 1.52
CA TRP A 154 4.27 -1.49 2.86
C TRP A 154 3.85 -2.90 3.26
N LEU A 155 4.84 -3.72 3.61
CA LEU A 155 4.66 -5.06 4.13
C LEU A 155 4.56 -4.95 5.65
N ASN A 156 5.60 -4.44 6.30
CA ASN A 156 5.59 -4.18 7.74
C ASN A 156 5.95 -2.73 8.04
N ILE A 157 5.33 -2.16 9.08
CA ILE A 157 5.70 -0.85 9.65
C ILE A 157 5.84 -1.03 11.17
N PHE A 158 7.00 -0.70 11.70
CA PHE A 158 7.37 -0.94 13.10
C PHE A 158 7.40 0.36 13.89
N SER A 159 6.56 0.47 14.92
CA SER A 159 6.58 1.59 15.86
C SER A 159 6.46 1.07 17.29
N PRO A 160 7.54 1.10 18.11
CA PRO A 160 8.89 1.57 17.78
C PRO A 160 9.60 0.68 16.74
N SER A 161 10.70 1.20 16.18
CA SER A 161 11.56 0.46 15.24
C SER A 161 12.06 -0.85 15.86
N ARG A 162 12.20 -1.90 15.03
CA ARG A 162 12.70 -3.21 15.48
C ARG A 162 14.21 -3.30 15.25
N SER A 163 14.92 -4.05 16.10
CA SER A 163 16.34 -4.31 15.88
C SER A 163 16.56 -5.14 14.61
N ARG A 164 17.59 -4.77 13.84
CA ARG A 164 18.02 -5.50 12.65
C ARG A 164 18.67 -6.85 12.94
N ALA A 165 19.14 -7.07 14.18
CA ALA A 165 20.00 -8.21 14.53
C ALA A 165 19.40 -9.59 14.22
N LYS A 166 18.06 -9.72 14.19
CA LYS A 166 17.38 -10.97 13.82
C LYS A 166 17.44 -11.30 12.33
N ILE A 167 17.66 -10.30 11.48
CA ILE A 167 17.52 -10.40 10.02
C ILE A 167 18.87 -10.12 9.34
N VAL A 168 19.59 -9.12 9.82
CA VAL A 168 20.83 -8.62 9.24
C VAL A 168 21.93 -8.77 10.27
N VAL A 169 22.93 -9.58 9.94
CA VAL A 169 24.02 -9.98 10.86
C VAL A 169 24.92 -8.79 11.20
N LYS A 170 25.11 -7.86 10.26
CA LYS A 170 25.92 -6.65 10.44
C LYS A 170 25.06 -5.41 10.64
N GLU A 171 25.59 -4.39 11.29
CA GLU A 171 24.99 -3.05 11.29
C GLU A 171 24.81 -2.51 9.88
N PHE A 172 23.76 -1.72 9.68
CA PHE A 172 23.59 -1.00 8.43
C PHE A 172 24.71 0.03 8.27
N SER A 173 25.36 0.05 7.10
CA SER A 173 26.28 1.14 6.75
C SER A 173 25.54 2.47 6.61
N GLN A 174 26.29 3.56 6.72
CA GLN A 174 25.80 4.93 6.47
C GLN A 174 25.47 5.19 4.99
N VAL A 175 25.85 4.30 4.08
CA VAL A 175 25.42 4.34 2.67
C VAL A 175 23.89 4.29 2.61
N PRO A 176 23.23 5.25 1.93
CA PRO A 176 21.78 5.42 1.98
C PRO A 176 21.05 4.27 1.30
N LEU A 177 21.59 3.73 0.20
CA LEU A 177 20.99 2.69 -0.60
C LEU A 177 22.02 1.65 -1.03
N TYR A 178 21.77 0.38 -0.75
CA TYR A 178 22.58 -0.73 -1.26
C TYR A 178 21.83 -2.05 -1.22
N ARG A 179 22.30 -3.01 -2.02
CA ARG A 179 21.72 -4.36 -2.09
C ARG A 179 22.24 -5.24 -0.95
N LEU A 180 21.32 -5.84 -0.22
CA LEU A 180 21.60 -6.87 0.77
C LEU A 180 21.65 -8.24 0.09
N ARG A 181 22.58 -9.08 0.53
CA ARG A 181 22.78 -10.45 0.01
C ARG A 181 23.19 -11.38 1.15
N PRO A 182 22.88 -12.69 1.07
CA PRO A 182 23.49 -13.66 1.96
C PRO A 182 25.03 -13.58 1.93
N PRO A 183 25.73 -13.84 3.05
CA PRO A 183 25.18 -14.22 4.35
C PRO A 183 24.83 -13.01 5.24
N ILE A 184 24.89 -11.78 4.74
CA ILE A 184 24.64 -10.56 5.54
C ILE A 184 23.18 -10.51 5.99
N ILE A 185 22.26 -10.88 5.10
CA ILE A 185 20.84 -11.06 5.42
C ILE A 185 20.53 -12.55 5.57
N ASN A 186 19.83 -12.88 6.65
CA ASN A 186 19.24 -14.20 6.87
C ASN A 186 17.88 -14.24 6.16
N LEU A 187 17.81 -14.99 5.05
CA LEU A 187 16.62 -15.04 4.20
C LEU A 187 15.44 -15.73 4.89
N ASP A 188 15.67 -16.78 5.68
CA ASP A 188 14.59 -17.47 6.40
C ASP A 188 13.92 -16.52 7.41
N ARG A 189 14.72 -15.78 8.17
CA ARG A 189 14.22 -14.77 9.11
C ARG A 189 13.56 -13.58 8.43
N PHE A 190 14.02 -13.23 7.24
CA PHE A 190 13.39 -12.19 6.45
C PHE A 190 12.05 -12.66 5.86
N GLN A 191 11.99 -13.91 5.39
CA GLN A 191 10.77 -14.58 4.93
C GLN A 191 9.75 -14.64 6.06
N GLU A 192 10.14 -15.06 7.27
CA GLU A 192 9.27 -15.05 8.47
C GLU A 192 8.60 -13.68 8.68
N LEU A 193 9.36 -12.58 8.55
CA LEU A 193 8.80 -11.23 8.72
C LEU A 193 7.94 -10.77 7.55
N VAL A 194 8.28 -11.17 6.32
CA VAL A 194 7.44 -10.90 5.15
C VAL A 194 6.16 -11.73 5.21
N ASP A 195 6.20 -12.93 5.78
CA ASP A 195 5.00 -13.74 6.00
C ASP A 195 4.18 -13.22 7.17
N GLU A 196 4.81 -12.68 8.22
CA GLU A 196 4.12 -11.83 9.22
C GLU A 196 3.32 -10.76 8.48
N SER A 197 3.87 -10.11 7.43
CA SER A 197 3.13 -9.12 6.62
C SER A 197 1.99 -9.70 5.77
N CYS A 198 2.14 -10.93 5.28
CA CYS A 198 1.11 -11.60 4.49
C CYS A 198 -0.04 -12.10 5.39
N LEU A 199 0.27 -12.38 6.65
CA LEU A 199 -0.70 -12.57 7.73
C LEU A 199 -1.24 -11.22 8.24
N GLU A 200 -0.43 -10.14 8.21
CA GLU A 200 -0.75 -8.77 8.64
C GLU A 200 -1.35 -7.87 7.54
N GLY A 201 -1.60 -8.42 6.34
CA GLY A 201 -2.63 -7.95 5.41
C GLY A 201 -4.04 -8.03 6.03
N SER A 202 -4.12 -8.60 7.23
CA SER A 202 -5.06 -8.28 8.29
C SER A 202 -4.27 -7.79 9.52
N ARG A 203 -4.25 -6.49 9.86
CA ARG A 203 -4.02 -6.07 11.27
C ARG A 203 -5.21 -6.51 12.13
N SER A 204 -5.40 -7.82 12.24
CA SER A 204 -6.36 -8.45 13.13
C SER A 204 -6.12 -7.90 14.54
N LEU A 205 -7.22 -7.72 15.25
CA LEU A 205 -7.21 -7.47 16.69
C LEU A 205 -6.23 -8.46 17.35
N ARG A 206 -5.43 -8.00 18.32
CA ARG A 206 -4.54 -8.85 19.11
C ARG A 206 -4.99 -8.88 20.56
N SER A 207 -4.83 -10.03 21.21
CA SER A 207 -4.91 -10.10 22.66
C SER A 207 -3.88 -9.14 23.28
N GLY A 208 -4.30 -8.36 24.26
CA GLY A 208 -3.54 -7.29 24.91
C GLY A 208 -3.81 -5.88 24.34
N ASP A 209 -4.49 -5.77 23.19
CA ASP A 209 -4.82 -4.47 22.61
C ASP A 209 -5.79 -3.68 23.50
N ARG A 210 -5.59 -2.36 23.57
CA ARG A 210 -6.51 -1.45 24.28
C ARG A 210 -7.35 -0.62 23.31
N ILE A 211 -8.67 -0.72 23.42
CA ILE A 211 -9.64 -0.12 22.50
C ILE A 211 -10.81 0.44 23.30
N ALA A 212 -11.13 1.73 23.11
CA ALA A 212 -12.26 2.40 23.77
C ALA A 212 -12.30 2.22 25.31
N GLY A 213 -11.14 2.10 25.96
CA GLY A 213 -11.02 1.86 27.41
C GLY A 213 -11.16 0.40 27.84
N TYR A 214 -11.27 -0.53 26.90
CA TYR A 214 -11.25 -1.98 27.12
C TYR A 214 -9.90 -2.58 26.72
N GLU A 215 -9.51 -3.65 27.37
CA GLU A 215 -8.38 -4.51 27.00
C GLU A 215 -8.94 -5.79 26.39
N ILE A 216 -8.40 -6.20 25.25
CA ILE A 216 -8.78 -7.46 24.60
C ILE A 216 -8.04 -8.59 25.32
N MET A 217 -8.79 -9.46 25.99
CA MET A 217 -8.23 -10.58 26.75
C MET A 217 -7.91 -11.76 25.83
N ALA A 218 -8.87 -12.09 24.96
CA ALA A 218 -8.78 -13.21 24.03
C ALA A 218 -9.62 -12.94 22.79
N ILE A 219 -9.23 -13.59 21.69
CA ILE A 219 -9.89 -13.52 20.40
C ILE A 219 -10.06 -14.96 19.94
N GLY A 220 -11.26 -15.50 20.13
CA GLY A 220 -11.66 -16.79 19.58
C GLY A 220 -12.32 -16.65 18.22
N ASP A 221 -12.66 -17.76 17.60
CA ASP A 221 -13.31 -17.77 16.27
C ASP A 221 -14.69 -17.11 16.33
N GLU A 222 -15.49 -17.43 17.37
CA GLU A 222 -16.86 -16.89 17.52
C GLU A 222 -16.96 -15.69 18.46
N ILE A 223 -16.04 -15.56 19.41
CA ILE A 223 -16.17 -14.63 20.55
C ILE A 223 -14.89 -13.83 20.77
N ILE A 224 -15.04 -12.54 21.04
CA ILE A 224 -13.99 -11.65 21.51
C ILE A 224 -14.24 -11.32 22.99
N GLU A 225 -13.24 -11.59 23.82
CA GLU A 225 -13.27 -11.28 25.25
C GLU A 225 -12.62 -9.92 25.49
N ILE A 226 -13.37 -9.01 26.11
CA ILE A 226 -12.88 -7.68 26.45
C ILE A 226 -13.08 -7.39 27.94
N LYS A 227 -12.16 -6.64 28.54
CA LYS A 227 -12.21 -6.27 29.96
C LYS A 227 -11.99 -4.78 30.16
N ARG A 228 -12.78 -4.16 31.03
CA ARG A 228 -12.60 -2.75 31.40
C ARG A 228 -11.91 -2.61 32.76
N GLY A 229 -10.62 -2.31 32.76
CA GLY A 229 -9.84 -2.13 33.99
C GLY A 229 -9.87 -3.37 34.91
N LYS A 230 -10.14 -3.18 36.21
CA LYS A 230 -10.36 -4.29 37.17
C LYS A 230 -11.80 -4.85 37.14
N GLY A 231 -12.66 -4.35 36.25
CA GLY A 231 -14.08 -4.69 36.18
C GLY A 231 -14.39 -5.98 35.41
N THR A 232 -15.65 -6.07 35.01
CA THR A 232 -16.27 -7.23 34.34
C THR A 232 -15.65 -7.55 32.99
N VAL A 233 -15.54 -8.84 32.69
CA VAL A 233 -15.22 -9.37 31.35
C VAL A 233 -16.52 -9.47 30.55
N ILE A 234 -16.48 -8.98 29.32
CA ILE A 234 -17.60 -8.99 28.37
C ILE A 234 -17.21 -9.85 27.18
N PHE A 235 -18.17 -10.64 26.71
CA PHE A 235 -18.05 -11.49 25.54
C PHE A 235 -18.84 -10.85 24.39
N LEU A 236 -18.15 -10.47 23.32
CA LEU A 236 -18.76 -9.95 22.11
C LEU A 236 -18.71 -11.01 21.02
N MET A 237 -19.84 -11.26 20.35
CA MET A 237 -19.88 -12.19 19.22
C MET A 237 -19.19 -11.54 18.01
N ARG A 238 -18.30 -12.27 17.35
CA ARG A 238 -17.53 -11.79 16.21
C ARG A 238 -18.43 -11.39 15.04
N ILE A 239 -19.51 -12.14 14.82
CA ILE A 239 -20.50 -11.88 13.77
C ILE A 239 -21.04 -10.44 13.80
N VAL A 240 -21.18 -9.84 14.99
CA VAL A 240 -21.64 -8.45 15.13
C VAL A 240 -20.65 -7.47 14.51
N ILE A 241 -19.35 -7.71 14.69
CA ILE A 241 -18.29 -6.86 14.14
C ILE A 241 -18.18 -7.06 12.63
N GLU A 242 -18.34 -8.28 12.15
CA GLU A 242 -18.31 -8.63 10.73
C GLU A 242 -19.48 -8.00 9.97
N GLU A 243 -20.70 -8.17 10.46
CA GLU A 243 -21.90 -7.58 9.84
C GLU A 243 -21.85 -6.05 9.84
N LEU A 244 -21.45 -5.43 10.97
CA LEU A 244 -21.25 -3.98 11.02
C LEU A 244 -20.16 -3.51 10.05
N SER A 245 -19.09 -4.29 9.89
CA SER A 245 -18.04 -3.96 8.94
C SER A 245 -18.55 -4.03 7.51
N GLN A 246 -19.36 -5.04 7.17
CA GLN A 246 -19.99 -5.19 5.86
C GLN A 246 -20.95 -4.04 5.56
N LEU A 247 -21.76 -3.61 6.54
CA LEU A 247 -22.67 -2.46 6.40
C LEU A 247 -21.90 -1.15 6.15
N VAL A 248 -20.72 -0.98 6.77
CA VAL A 248 -19.85 0.18 6.53
C VAL A 248 -19.18 0.11 5.15
N THR A 249 -18.63 -1.04 4.78
CA THR A 249 -17.99 -1.22 3.46
C THR A 249 -18.97 -1.05 2.31
N SER A 250 -20.20 -1.57 2.47
CA SER A 250 -21.29 -1.37 1.51
C SER A 250 -21.91 0.04 1.54
N SER A 251 -21.34 0.97 2.33
CA SER A 251 -21.79 2.36 2.44
C SER A 251 -23.25 2.54 2.90
N GLN A 252 -23.83 1.53 3.55
CA GLN A 252 -25.18 1.61 4.11
C GLN A 252 -25.21 2.41 5.42
N ILE A 253 -24.12 2.33 6.19
CA ILE A 253 -23.90 3.10 7.42
C ILE A 253 -22.48 3.64 7.47
N MET A 254 -22.27 4.68 8.27
CA MET A 254 -20.95 5.22 8.64
C MET A 254 -20.54 4.71 10.03
N ILE A 255 -19.25 4.73 10.32
CA ILE A 255 -18.72 4.36 11.66
C ILE A 255 -19.36 5.25 12.75
N GLU A 256 -19.62 6.52 12.43
CA GLU A 256 -20.28 7.48 13.31
C GLU A 256 -21.72 7.06 13.64
N ASP A 257 -22.41 6.38 12.72
CA ASP A 257 -23.76 5.87 12.97
C ASP A 257 -23.76 4.76 14.03
N ILE A 258 -22.67 3.99 14.11
CA ILE A 258 -22.46 3.00 15.18
C ILE A 258 -22.25 3.75 16.50
N ARG A 259 -21.32 4.71 16.55
CA ARG A 259 -21.01 5.50 17.76
C ARG A 259 -22.23 6.22 18.33
N GLU A 260 -23.05 6.78 17.44
CA GLU A 260 -24.23 7.57 17.79
C GLU A 260 -25.52 6.75 17.94
N ARG A 261 -25.45 5.41 17.81
CA ARG A 261 -26.59 4.50 17.98
C ARG A 261 -27.71 4.70 16.94
N ARG A 262 -27.32 5.07 15.72
CA ARG A 262 -28.23 5.39 14.60
C ARG A 262 -28.32 4.28 13.54
N VAL A 263 -27.68 3.12 13.75
CA VAL A 263 -27.70 1.97 12.82
C VAL A 263 -29.12 1.58 12.41
N PHE A 264 -30.00 1.28 13.37
CA PHE A 264 -31.40 0.88 13.11
C PHE A 264 -32.30 2.00 12.58
N ALA A 265 -31.80 3.24 12.49
CA ALA A 265 -32.53 4.31 11.81
C ALA A 265 -32.24 4.32 10.30
N LYS A 266 -31.21 3.62 9.86
CA LYS A 266 -30.74 3.60 8.47
C LYS A 266 -30.92 2.24 7.79
N VAL A 267 -30.75 1.15 8.54
CA VAL A 267 -30.79 -0.21 8.01
C VAL A 267 -31.67 -1.11 8.85
N ASP A 268 -32.30 -2.07 8.19
CA ASP A 268 -32.96 -3.21 8.83
C ASP A 268 -31.97 -4.38 8.85
N THR A 269 -31.68 -4.90 10.05
CA THR A 269 -30.64 -5.92 10.29
C THR A 269 -31.12 -6.85 11.41
N ALA A 270 -30.69 -8.11 11.35
CA ALA A 270 -30.97 -9.11 12.36
C ALA A 270 -30.20 -8.89 13.68
N LEU A 271 -29.28 -7.93 13.72
CA LEU A 271 -28.48 -7.62 14.90
C LEU A 271 -29.35 -7.16 16.08
N GLU A 272 -28.95 -7.56 17.29
CA GLU A 272 -29.65 -7.14 18.51
C GLU A 272 -29.37 -5.68 18.86
N LYS A 273 -30.41 -4.85 18.84
CA LYS A 273 -30.32 -3.41 19.14
C LYS A 273 -29.75 -3.10 20.53
N SER A 274 -30.06 -3.92 21.53
CA SER A 274 -29.54 -3.81 22.90
C SER A 274 -28.02 -3.98 22.94
N VAL A 275 -27.50 -4.97 22.22
CA VAL A 275 -26.06 -5.28 22.13
C VAL A 275 -25.32 -4.13 21.46
N LEU A 276 -25.80 -3.68 20.29
CA LEU A 276 -25.16 -2.57 19.55
C LEU A 276 -25.13 -1.30 20.40
N ASN A 277 -26.26 -0.92 20.99
CA ASN A 277 -26.38 0.33 21.74
C ASN A 277 -25.62 0.31 23.08
N GLY A 278 -25.51 -0.86 23.71
CA GLY A 278 -24.77 -1.06 24.96
C GLY A 278 -23.26 -0.96 24.77
N TYR A 279 -22.75 -1.35 23.60
CA TYR A 279 -21.31 -1.42 23.31
C TYR A 279 -20.87 -0.54 22.12
N ALA A 280 -21.67 0.45 21.76
CA ALA A 280 -21.53 1.26 20.55
C ALA A 280 -20.10 1.81 20.32
N ASN A 281 -19.48 2.35 21.37
CA ASN A 281 -18.13 2.92 21.29
C ASN A 281 -17.04 1.87 21.03
N VAL A 282 -17.12 0.72 21.71
CA VAL A 282 -16.13 -0.34 21.52
C VAL A 282 -16.36 -1.04 20.18
N LEU A 283 -17.60 -1.31 19.79
CA LEU A 283 -17.95 -1.88 18.50
C LEU A 283 -17.48 -0.99 17.34
N ALA A 284 -17.76 0.31 17.38
CA ALA A 284 -17.27 1.24 16.36
C ALA A 284 -15.73 1.23 16.23
N SER A 285 -15.03 1.15 17.36
CA SER A 285 -13.57 1.12 17.37
C SER A 285 -13.01 -0.23 16.88
N LEU A 286 -13.71 -1.34 17.18
CA LEU A 286 -13.37 -2.68 16.68
C LEU A 286 -13.61 -2.76 15.17
N VAL A 287 -14.73 -2.25 14.68
CA VAL A 287 -15.06 -2.16 13.25
C VAL A 287 -14.07 -1.25 12.52
N GLU A 288 -13.76 -0.08 13.05
CA GLU A 288 -12.74 0.82 12.48
C GLU A 288 -11.38 0.14 12.37
N LYS A 289 -10.98 -0.63 13.39
CA LYS A 289 -9.73 -1.37 13.38
C LYS A 289 -9.77 -2.56 12.41
N ASN A 290 -10.90 -3.26 12.32
CA ASN A 290 -11.13 -4.34 11.36
C ASN A 290 -11.06 -3.82 9.92
N LEU A 291 -11.64 -2.65 9.64
CA LEU A 291 -11.60 -2.00 8.33
C LEU A 291 -10.18 -1.52 7.98
N ARG A 292 -9.45 -0.95 8.94
CA ARG A 292 -8.03 -0.57 8.78
C ARG A 292 -7.09 -1.76 8.62
N ALA A 293 -7.49 -2.92 9.11
CA ALA A 293 -6.78 -4.17 8.93
C ALA A 293 -6.82 -4.66 7.48
N GLY A 294 -7.78 -4.20 6.67
CA GLY A 294 -8.08 -4.75 5.36
C GLY A 294 -9.05 -5.92 5.51
N ILE A 295 -10.30 -5.75 5.10
CA ILE A 295 -11.33 -6.79 5.23
C ILE A 295 -11.40 -7.64 3.96
N ARG A 296 -11.37 -8.96 4.16
CA ARG A 296 -12.08 -9.94 3.34
C ARG A 296 -13.36 -10.32 4.08
N VAL A 297 -14.51 -10.28 3.39
CA VAL A 297 -15.73 -11.03 3.76
C VAL A 297 -16.07 -11.90 2.55
N ASP A 298 -16.20 -13.20 2.75
CA ASP A 298 -16.60 -14.21 1.75
C ASP A 298 -15.84 -14.21 0.41
N GLY A 299 -14.56 -13.84 0.41
CA GLY A 299 -13.74 -13.88 -0.80
C GLY A 299 -14.15 -12.89 -1.90
N VAL A 300 -15.06 -11.96 -1.62
CA VAL A 300 -15.46 -10.88 -2.53
C VAL A 300 -14.90 -9.55 -2.03
N LEU A 301 -14.22 -8.82 -2.91
CA LEU A 301 -13.73 -7.46 -2.67
C LEU A 301 -14.86 -6.48 -3.05
N ILE A 302 -15.21 -5.55 -2.16
CA ILE A 302 -15.98 -4.32 -2.50
C ILE A 302 -15.10 -3.13 -2.16
#